data_AF-A0A8H9XF84-F1
#
_entry.id   AF-A0A8H9XF84-F1
#
_cell.length_a   1.000
_cell.length_b   1.000
_cell.length_c   1.000
_cell.angle_alpha   90.00
_cell.angle_beta   90.00
_cell.angle_gamma   90.00
#
_symmetry.space_group_name_H-M   'P 1'
#
loop_
_entity.id
_entity.type
_entity.pdbx_description
1 polymer ?
#
loop_
_entity_poly.entity_id
_entity_poly.type
_entity_poly.pdbx_seq_one_letter_code
_entity_poly.pdbx_strand_id
1 'polypeptide(L)'
;MAEPTPAVELVEGGPLKILTGYLRVGEHPAVVRGLVRRRPTSRLPTGGHLDVAAFDRQGGLLALKHVRWRGSLVGRHPAAAAYTARLGVPADLIGRIRVNYAPAGAHPIGPEQ
;
A
#
# COMPACT_ATOMS: atom_id res chain seq x y z
N MET A 1 -9.37 -4.89 -26.30
CA MET A 1 -9.97 -5.49 -25.10
C MET A 1 -9.29 -4.85 -23.91
N ALA A 2 -10.02 -4.19 -23.00
CA ALA A 2 -9.40 -3.64 -21.80
C ALA A 2 -9.02 -4.81 -20.88
N GLU A 3 -7.75 -4.93 -20.51
CA GLU A 3 -7.36 -5.90 -19.47
C GLU A 3 -8.08 -5.54 -18.16
N PRO A 4 -8.63 -6.54 -17.44
CA PRO A 4 -9.30 -6.27 -16.19
C PRO A 4 -8.30 -5.65 -15.21
N THR A 5 -8.59 -4.43 -14.76
CA THR A 5 -7.81 -3.79 -13.71
C THR A 5 -7.96 -4.63 -12.43
N PRO A 6 -6.86 -4.98 -11.74
CA PRO A 6 -6.95 -5.78 -10.52
C PRO A 6 -7.83 -5.08 -9.48
N ALA A 7 -8.63 -5.87 -8.76
CA ALA A 7 -9.40 -5.33 -7.65
C ALA A 7 -8.46 -4.81 -6.56
N VAL A 8 -8.73 -3.62 -6.02
CA VAL A 8 -7.93 -3.04 -4.94
C VAL A 8 -8.76 -2.93 -3.67
N GLU A 9 -8.29 -3.59 -2.62
CA GLU A 9 -8.86 -3.56 -1.29
C GLU A 9 -7.99 -2.68 -0.39
N LEU A 10 -8.59 -1.62 0.17
CA LEU A 10 -7.92 -0.72 1.11
C LEU A 10 -8.44 -1.03 2.52
N VAL A 11 -7.61 -1.66 3.33
CA VAL A 11 -7.97 -1.99 4.72
C VAL A 11 -7.57 -0.82 5.60
N GLU A 12 -8.57 -0.07 6.00
CA GLU A 12 -8.39 1.07 6.86
C GLU A 12 -8.25 0.66 8.34
N GLY A 13 -7.39 1.35 9.09
CA GLY A 13 -7.24 1.12 10.53
C GLY A 13 -6.34 2.16 11.22
N GLY A 14 -6.56 2.36 12.53
CA GLY A 14 -5.69 3.18 13.38
C GLY A 14 -5.63 4.68 13.00
N PRO A 15 -4.48 5.35 13.19
CA PRO A 15 -4.31 6.79 12.92
C PRO A 15 -4.21 7.17 11.43
N LEU A 16 -4.12 6.18 10.55
CA LEU A 16 -3.87 6.38 9.12
C LEU A 16 -5.14 6.08 8.30
N LYS A 17 -5.33 6.83 7.21
CA LYS A 17 -6.30 6.53 6.17
C LYS A 17 -5.55 6.31 4.86
N ILE A 18 -5.82 5.20 4.19
CA ILE A 18 -5.33 4.95 2.83
C ILE A 18 -6.36 5.57 1.89
N LEU A 19 -5.94 6.56 1.11
CA LEU A 19 -6.82 7.32 0.22
C LEU A 19 -6.97 6.63 -1.13
N THR A 20 -5.86 6.10 -1.67
CA THR A 20 -5.81 5.43 -2.96
C THR A 20 -4.79 4.31 -2.91
N GLY A 21 -5.01 3.31 -3.76
CA GLY A 21 -4.03 2.28 -4.11
C GLY A 21 -4.35 1.81 -5.52
N TYR A 22 -3.35 1.72 -6.38
CA TYR A 22 -3.54 1.28 -7.76
C TYR A 22 -2.26 0.66 -8.32
N LEU A 23 -2.44 -0.32 -9.21
CA LEU A 23 -1.36 -0.87 -10.00
C LEU A 23 -0.98 0.09 -11.12
N ARG A 24 0.31 0.38 -11.26
CA ARG A 24 0.81 1.18 -12.39
C ARG A 24 0.95 0.28 -13.62
N VAL A 25 0.20 0.59 -14.66
CA VAL A 25 0.26 -0.10 -15.95
C VAL A 25 1.59 0.17 -16.65
N GLY A 26 2.14 -0.85 -17.31
CA GLY A 26 3.37 -0.75 -18.13
C GLY A 26 4.68 -0.95 -17.38
N GLU A 27 4.67 -1.10 -16.06
CA GLU A 27 5.87 -1.36 -15.26
C GLU A 27 6.13 -2.87 -15.11
N HIS A 28 7.37 -3.28 -15.33
CA HIS A 28 7.84 -4.64 -15.15
C HIS A 28 9.14 -4.62 -14.34
N PRO A 29 9.16 -5.09 -13.07
CA PRO A 29 8.07 -5.75 -12.34
C PRO A 29 6.93 -4.82 -11.89
N ALA A 30 5.80 -5.41 -11.49
CA ALA A 30 4.60 -4.70 -11.05
C ALA A 30 4.87 -3.68 -9.92
N VAL A 31 4.29 -2.49 -10.05
CA VAL A 31 4.43 -1.39 -9.08
C VAL A 31 3.06 -0.91 -8.61
N VAL A 32 2.85 -0.94 -7.29
CA VAL A 32 1.66 -0.36 -6.64
C VAL A 32 2.00 1.02 -6.10
N ARG A 33 1.15 2.01 -6.38
CA ARG A 33 1.28 3.37 -5.84
C ARG A 33 -0.01 3.79 -5.17
N GLY A 34 0.08 4.76 -4.29
CA GLY A 34 -1.09 5.32 -3.64
C GLY A 34 -0.76 6.46 -2.70
N LEU A 35 -1.80 6.95 -2.04
CA LEU A 35 -1.74 8.07 -1.11
C LEU A 35 -2.28 7.63 0.24
N VAL A 36 -1.66 8.12 1.30
CA VAL A 36 -2.14 8.00 2.68
C VAL A 36 -2.26 9.37 3.31
N ARG A 37 -3.10 9.48 4.33
CA ARG A 37 -3.23 10.70 5.14
C ARG A 37 -3.43 10.30 6.59
N ARG A 38 -2.98 11.16 7.51
CA ARG A 38 -3.41 11.09 8.91
C ARG A 38 -4.92 11.29 9.01
N ARG A 39 -5.58 10.51 9.87
CA ARG A 39 -6.97 10.79 10.25
C ARG A 39 -7.01 12.05 11.12
N PRO A 40 -7.80 13.09 10.76
CA PRO A 40 -7.83 14.35 11.50
C PRO A 40 -8.15 14.19 12.99
N THR A 41 -8.98 13.22 13.35
CA THR A 41 -9.43 12.96 14.72
C THR A 41 -8.48 12.07 15.53
N SER A 42 -7.44 11.51 14.91
CA SER A 42 -6.56 10.57 15.62
C SER A 42 -5.49 11.28 16.43
N ARG A 43 -5.46 10.99 17.74
CA ARG A 43 -4.41 11.41 18.67
C ARG A 43 -3.21 10.45 18.70
N LEU A 44 -3.31 9.31 18.03
CA LEU A 44 -2.24 8.31 18.00
C LEU A 44 -1.11 8.73 17.04
N PRO A 45 0.15 8.38 17.34
CA PRO A 45 1.25 8.58 16.41
C PRO A 45 1.01 7.85 15.09
N THR A 46 1.23 8.50 13.95
CA THR A 46 1.13 7.88 12.62
C THR A 46 2.34 7.00 12.28
N GLY A 47 3.03 6.44 13.28
CA GLY A 47 4.14 5.52 13.03
C GLY A 47 3.68 4.22 12.38
N GLY A 48 4.59 3.47 11.76
CA GLY A 48 4.29 2.18 11.12
C GLY A 48 4.66 2.15 9.64
N HIS A 49 3.97 1.29 8.90
CA HIS A 49 4.16 1.06 7.47
C HIS A 49 2.87 0.53 6.83
N LEU A 50 2.91 0.28 5.52
CA LEU A 50 1.84 -0.36 4.78
C LEU A 50 2.27 -1.76 4.35
N ASP A 51 1.38 -2.73 4.57
CA ASP A 51 1.45 -4.05 3.98
C ASP A 51 0.76 -4.01 2.62
N VAL A 52 1.53 -4.23 1.56
CA VAL A 52 1.00 -4.33 0.19
C VAL A 52 1.11 -5.78 -0.25
N ALA A 53 -0.02 -6.47 -0.26
CA ALA A 53 -0.13 -7.85 -0.70
C ALA A 53 -0.74 -7.92 -2.09
N ALA A 54 -0.16 -8.73 -2.96
CA ALA A 54 -0.68 -9.05 -4.28
C ALA A 54 -1.10 -10.52 -4.31
N PHE A 55 -2.29 -10.77 -4.85
CA PHE A 55 -2.88 -12.09 -4.97
C PHE A 55 -3.19 -12.40 -6.43
N ASP A 56 -3.12 -13.67 -6.79
CA ASP A 56 -3.64 -14.15 -8.08
C ASP A 56 -5.19 -14.11 -8.11
N ARG A 57 -5.77 -14.55 -9.23
CA ARG A 57 -7.24 -14.59 -9.40
C ARG A 57 -7.92 -15.67 -8.55
N GLN A 58 -7.18 -16.66 -8.05
CA GLN A 58 -7.68 -17.73 -7.18
C GLN A 58 -7.55 -17.38 -5.70
N GLY A 59 -6.89 -16.26 -5.37
CA GLY A 59 -6.65 -15.79 -4.01
C GLY A 59 -5.31 -16.23 -3.42
N GLY A 60 -4.43 -16.89 -4.19
CA GLY A 60 -3.08 -17.24 -3.78
C GLY A 60 -2.19 -16.00 -3.62
N LEU A 61 -1.37 -15.95 -2.57
CA LEU A 61 -0.45 -14.84 -2.32
C LEU A 61 0.75 -14.93 -3.28
N LEU A 62 0.91 -13.92 -4.13
CA LEU A 62 2.02 -13.80 -5.08
C LEU A 62 3.19 -13.01 -4.49
N ALA A 63 2.90 -11.93 -3.77
CA ALA A 63 3.91 -11.06 -3.17
C ALA A 63 3.35 -10.33 -1.95
N LEU A 64 4.23 -10.05 -0.97
CA LEU A 64 3.98 -9.17 0.15
C LEU A 64 5.16 -8.21 0.29
N LYS A 65 4.88 -6.91 0.35
CA LYS A 65 5.89 -5.87 0.56
C LYS A 65 5.47 -4.94 1.70
N HIS A 66 6.44 -4.60 2.53
CA HIS A 66 6.28 -3.65 3.63
C HIS A 66 6.91 -2.33 3.21
N VAL A 67 6.11 -1.27 3.09
CA VAL A 67 6.58 0.01 2.58
C VAL A 67 6.19 1.17 3.47
N ARG A 68 7.06 2.18 3.54
CA ARG A 68 6.73 3.47 4.15
C ARG A 68 6.25 4.44 3.09
N TRP A 69 5.34 5.33 3.47
CA TRP A 69 5.05 6.50 2.67
C TRP A 69 6.22 7.50 2.74
N ARG A 70 6.31 8.36 1.74
CA ARG A 70 7.28 9.45 1.61
C ARG A 70 6.59 10.77 1.90
N GLY A 71 7.17 11.55 2.81
CA GLY A 71 6.64 12.85 3.24
C GLY A 71 6.13 12.84 4.69
N SER A 72 5.87 14.04 5.21
CA SER A 72 5.32 14.23 6.55
C SER A 72 3.80 14.15 6.54
N LEU A 73 3.23 13.41 7.49
CA LEU A 73 1.79 13.37 7.77
C LEU A 73 1.38 14.26 8.95
N VAL A 74 2.35 15.01 9.51
CA VAL A 74 2.18 15.87 10.69
C VAL A 74 2.60 17.30 10.36
N GLY A 75 1.91 18.30 10.93
CA GLY A 75 2.19 19.72 10.73
C GLY A 75 0.92 20.57 10.61
N ARG A 76 1.10 21.89 10.35
CA ARG A 76 0.02 22.89 10.25
C ARG A 76 -0.98 22.61 9.11
N HIS A 77 -0.52 21.95 8.05
CA HIS A 77 -1.32 21.52 6.90
C HIS A 77 -0.97 20.07 6.54
N PRO A 78 -1.54 19.05 7.20
CA PRO A 78 -1.20 17.66 6.93
C PRO A 78 -1.66 17.24 5.53
N ALA A 79 -0.71 17.20 4.59
CA ALA A 79 -0.94 16.74 3.23
C ALA A 79 -1.01 15.21 3.14
N ALA A 80 -1.54 14.72 2.02
CA ALA A 80 -1.41 13.30 1.69
C ALA A 80 0.07 12.98 1.38
N ALA A 81 0.53 11.83 1.86
CA ALA A 81 1.86 11.30 1.57
C ALA A 81 1.76 10.12 0.59
N ALA A 82 2.71 10.01 -0.33
CA ALA A 82 2.70 8.96 -1.35
C ALA A 82 3.45 7.72 -0.87
N TYR A 83 2.99 6.53 -1.23
CA TYR A 83 3.74 5.28 -1.06
C TYR A 83 3.94 4.59 -2.41
N THR A 84 4.94 3.73 -2.49
CA THR A 84 5.25 2.93 -3.68
C THR A 84 5.80 1.59 -3.24
N ALA A 85 5.22 0.51 -3.76
CA ALA A 85 5.66 -0.86 -3.54
C ALA A 85 6.01 -1.51 -4.88
N ARG A 86 7.24 -2.00 -5.01
CA ARG A 86 7.68 -2.82 -6.14
C ARG A 86 7.50 -4.27 -5.75
N LEU A 87 6.60 -4.98 -6.44
CA LEU A 87 6.14 -6.29 -5.99
C LEU A 87 7.07 -7.44 -6.43
N GLY A 88 7.94 -7.21 -7.42
CA GLY A 88 8.85 -8.24 -7.94
C GLY A 88 8.16 -9.33 -8.76
N VAL A 89 6.85 -9.21 -9.00
CA VAL A 89 6.06 -10.13 -9.83
C VAL A 89 5.49 -9.41 -11.06
N PRO A 90 5.20 -10.13 -12.15
CA PRO A 90 4.50 -9.59 -13.31
C PRO A 90 3.09 -9.06 -12.97
N ALA A 91 2.68 -7.98 -13.64
CA ALA A 91 1.40 -7.30 -13.40
C ALA A 91 0.18 -8.14 -13.83
N ASP A 92 0.34 -8.93 -14.89
CA ASP A 92 -0.68 -9.79 -15.50
C ASP A 92 -1.10 -10.98 -14.62
N LEU A 93 -0.23 -11.40 -13.70
CA LEU A 93 -0.54 -12.45 -12.73
C LEU A 93 -1.44 -11.96 -11.58
N ILE A 94 -1.49 -10.64 -11.35
CA ILE A 94 -2.18 -10.06 -10.20
C ILE A 94 -3.68 -9.96 -10.49
N GLY A 95 -4.48 -10.70 -9.72
CA GLY A 95 -5.95 -10.60 -9.71
C GLY A 95 -6.48 -9.59 -8.71
N ARG A 96 -5.79 -9.43 -7.57
CA ARG A 96 -6.21 -8.53 -6.48
C ARG A 96 -5.00 -7.96 -5.73
N ILE A 97 -5.14 -6.72 -5.27
CA ILE A 97 -4.19 -6.04 -4.38
C ILE A 97 -4.90 -5.73 -3.07
N ARG A 98 -4.24 -5.97 -1.94
CA ARG A 98 -4.68 -5.52 -0.62
C ARG A 98 -3.63 -4.60 -0.03
N VAL A 99 -4.05 -3.44 0.43
CA VAL A 99 -3.19 -2.47 1.15
C VAL A 99 -3.73 -2.34 2.56
N ASN A 100 -2.91 -2.66 3.55
CA ASN A 100 -3.25 -2.59 4.96
C ASN A 100 -2.29 -1.70 5.72
N TYR A 101 -2.78 -0.95 6.71
CA TYR A 101 -1.91 -0.23 7.64
C TYR A 101 -1.44 -1.16 8.77
N ALA A 102 -0.12 -1.21 8.97
CA ALA A 102 0.52 -1.89 10.08
C ALA A 102 1.08 -0.85 11.07
N PRO A 103 0.62 -0.82 12.34
CA PRO A 103 1.17 0.10 13.34
C PRO A 103 2.64 -0.22 13.64
N ALA A 104 3.35 0.76 14.20
CA ALA A 104 4.73 0.56 14.64
C ALA A 104 4.81 -0.61 15.62
N GLY A 105 5.71 -1.57 15.37
CA GLY A 105 5.89 -2.77 16.19
C GLY A 105 5.03 -3.98 15.79
N ALA A 106 4.17 -3.89 14.76
CA ALA A 106 3.35 -5.02 14.31
C ALA A 106 4.18 -6.21 13.80
N HIS A 107 5.23 -5.95 13.02
CA HIS A 107 6.25 -6.90 12.55
C HIS A 107 7.39 -6.10 11.89
N PRO A 108 8.62 -6.65 11.79
CA PRO A 108 9.76 -5.92 11.22
C PRO A 108 9.53 -5.63 9.73
N ILE A 109 9.86 -4.40 9.32
CA ILE A 109 9.97 -4.06 7.89
C ILE A 109 11.18 -4.82 7.37
N GLY A 110 10.96 -5.96 6.71
CA GLY A 110 12.03 -6.73 6.10
C GLY A 110 12.84 -5.85 5.11
N PRO A 111 14.14 -6.11 4.93
CA PRO A 111 14.96 -5.32 4.02
C PRO A 111 14.33 -5.33 2.62
N GLU A 112 14.39 -4.18 1.94
CA GLU A 112 14.03 -4.05 0.53
C GLU A 112 14.91 -5.03 -0.27
N GLN A 113 14.37 -6.22 -0.57
CA GLN A 113 14.89 -7.16 -1.56
C GLN A 113 14.27 -6.82 -2.91
#